data_AF-A0A0F6AK54-F1
#
_entry.id   AF-A0A0F6AK54-F1
#
_cell.length_a   1.000
_cell.length_b   1.000
_cell.length_c   1.000
_cell.angle_alpha   90.00
_cell.angle_beta   90.00
_cell.angle_gamma   90.00
#
_symmetry.space_group_name_H-M   'P 1'
#
loop_
_entity.id
_entity.type
_entity.pdbx_description
1 polymer ?
#
loop_
_entity_poly.entity_id
_entity_poly.type
_entity_poly.pdbx_seq_one_letter_code
_entity_poly.pdbx_strand_id
1 'polypeptide(L)'
;MKKVVSLLIIVLFSASFFGGALISMEKLPDATMDNPYTLTIQSQADVVISIFMNDKTVLQETLLKAGNSLSVDLKFEVPRNTIRIVVRNMNNLNEEQIFVKKILYLSQVDAVVDKNFTGNDGESVNGVPHFTSISAALEFLKNSKNDEEKRKYIFIKSGNYYEKITIDIPNLSLVGEDVLSTKIYYDDAAGKTLPDGKKIGTSKSASVTIKGSATGFTAENITFENSFDEQNNPEITSKQAVAVLTQSDRAVFINCRFIGNQDTLYVRNGLHYFRDCYIEGDVDFIFGDGRAVFEDCVIFSVDRPGIKPKGYITAASTKKDNLGFLFTNCVFTSNVTDKNSVYLGRPWHPSSDPYSVNSNVVIRESYLGEHIHMDGWTSMSSKDPKTGEKIWFYPETERFFEYQNYGPGAIINEKRPQLEGENVELYSKEKFLDDWDVERFIEQLYQ
;
A
#
# COMPACT_ATOMS: atom_id res chain seq x y z
N MET A 1 -20.34 19.53 20.86
CA MET A 1 -19.66 18.23 21.05
C MET A 1 -18.83 17.96 19.80
N LYS A 2 -17.57 18.39 19.81
CA LYS A 2 -16.65 18.19 18.69
C LYS A 2 -16.15 16.74 18.76
N LYS A 3 -16.46 15.93 17.75
CA LYS A 3 -15.78 14.64 17.55
C LYS A 3 -14.30 14.94 17.43
N VAL A 4 -13.54 14.59 18.46
CA VAL A 4 -12.08 14.48 18.37
C VAL A 4 -11.85 13.34 17.37
N VAL A 5 -11.57 13.70 16.12
CA VAL A 5 -11.01 12.75 15.15
C VAL A 5 -9.71 12.30 15.78
N SER A 6 -9.71 11.07 16.29
CA SER A 6 -8.52 10.38 16.74
C SER A 6 -7.72 10.08 15.48
N LEU A 7 -7.00 11.08 14.99
CA LEU A 7 -6.00 10.92 13.95
C LEU A 7 -4.91 10.08 14.60
N LEU A 8 -5.00 8.76 14.44
CA LEU A 8 -3.90 7.85 14.70
C LEU A 8 -2.85 8.22 13.65
N ILE A 9 -2.04 9.23 13.95
CA ILE A 9 -0.81 9.46 13.23
C ILE A 9 -0.08 8.13 13.34
N ILE A 10 0.05 7.43 12.21
CA ILE A 10 1.03 6.36 12.03
C ILE A 10 2.37 7.06 12.20
N VAL A 11 2.79 7.19 13.45
CA VAL A 11 4.16 7.48 13.80
C VAL A 11 4.89 6.23 13.39
N LEU A 12 5.45 6.28 12.18
CA LEU A 12 6.60 5.47 11.79
C LEU A 12 7.48 5.31 13.02
N PHE A 13 7.81 4.07 13.37
CA PHE A 13 8.86 3.77 14.34
C PHE A 13 10.18 4.34 13.82
N SER A 14 10.38 5.65 14.00
CA SER A 14 11.68 6.29 14.13
C SER A 14 11.57 7.15 15.39
N ALA A 15 12.23 6.67 16.43
CA ALA A 15 12.44 7.45 17.63
C ALA A 15 13.03 8.82 17.25
N SER A 16 12.37 9.93 17.59
CA SER A 16 12.92 10.99 18.47
C SER A 16 12.17 12.33 18.41
N PHE A 17 12.22 13.04 19.56
CA PHE A 17 11.87 14.44 19.88
C PHE A 17 10.42 14.69 20.30
N PHE A 18 10.06 14.91 21.58
CA PHE A 18 10.76 15.54 22.72
C PHE A 18 10.76 14.64 23.97
N GLY A 19 11.93 14.37 24.56
CA GLY A 19 12.15 13.40 25.65
C GLY A 19 12.74 12.10 25.11
N GLY A 20 13.92 11.69 25.60
CA GLY A 20 14.54 10.43 25.17
C GLY A 20 13.65 9.23 25.50
N ALA A 21 13.59 8.22 24.63
CA ALA A 21 12.89 6.99 24.94
C ALA A 21 13.49 6.36 26.21
N LEU A 22 12.66 6.07 27.22
CA LEU A 22 13.13 5.51 28.50
C LEU A 22 13.62 4.05 28.32
N ILE A 23 13.09 3.39 27.29
CA ILE A 23 13.34 2.00 26.96
C ILE A 23 13.77 1.86 25.50
N SER A 24 14.50 0.78 25.23
CA SER A 24 14.71 0.21 23.90
C SER A 24 14.06 -1.17 23.85
N MET A 25 13.41 -1.49 22.73
CA MET A 25 12.75 -2.78 22.54
C MET A 25 13.25 -3.42 21.26
N GLU A 26 13.28 -4.75 21.23
CA GLU A 26 13.36 -5.46 19.96
C GLU A 26 12.17 -5.02 19.07
N LYS A 27 12.45 -4.80 17.78
CA LYS A 27 11.43 -4.37 16.84
C LYS A 27 10.42 -5.51 16.69
N LEU A 28 9.20 -5.29 17.18
CA LEU A 28 8.08 -6.18 16.91
C LEU A 28 7.79 -6.18 15.40
N PRO A 29 7.77 -7.36 14.73
CA PRO A 29 7.45 -7.44 13.31
C PRO A 29 5.96 -7.09 13.09
N ASP A 30 5.57 -6.82 11.85
CA ASP A 30 4.15 -6.69 11.51
C ASP A 30 3.47 -8.07 11.43
N ALA A 31 4.22 -9.12 11.06
CA ALA A 31 3.73 -10.50 11.07
C ALA A 31 4.78 -11.50 11.57
N THR A 32 4.33 -12.58 12.22
CA THR A 32 5.20 -13.66 12.69
C THR A 32 4.53 -15.02 12.64
N MET A 33 5.35 -16.07 12.53
CA MET A 33 4.95 -17.46 12.75
C MET A 33 5.32 -17.96 14.16
N ASP A 34 6.10 -17.19 14.91
CA ASP A 34 6.59 -17.59 16.23
C ASP A 34 5.47 -17.48 17.27
N ASN A 35 5.25 -18.56 18.02
CA ASN A 35 4.29 -18.60 19.11
C ASN A 35 4.74 -19.61 20.19
N PRO A 36 5.14 -19.16 21.40
CA PRO A 36 5.16 -17.76 21.82
C PRO A 36 6.20 -16.93 21.07
N TYR A 37 5.91 -15.64 20.90
CA TYR A 37 6.89 -14.65 20.47
C TYR A 37 7.50 -13.98 21.71
N THR A 38 8.82 -14.05 21.88
CA THR A 38 9.51 -13.46 23.03
C THR A 38 9.84 -11.99 22.76
N LEU A 39 9.15 -11.07 23.44
CA LEU A 39 9.46 -9.64 23.42
C LEU A 39 10.55 -9.33 24.45
N THR A 40 11.66 -8.73 24.00
CA THR A 40 12.72 -8.22 24.89
C THR A 40 12.68 -6.69 25.00
N ILE A 41 12.62 -6.21 26.24
CA ILE A 41 12.62 -4.78 26.60
C ILE A 41 13.85 -4.49 27.45
N GLN A 42 14.58 -3.43 27.12
CA GLN A 42 15.72 -2.92 27.89
C GLN A 42 15.41 -1.50 28.35
N SER A 43 15.87 -1.11 29.53
CA SER A 43 15.64 0.22 30.07
C SER A 43 16.93 0.92 30.46
N GLN A 44 17.01 2.22 30.20
CA GLN A 44 18.09 3.08 30.68
C GLN A 44 17.72 3.83 31.98
N ALA A 45 16.47 3.69 32.43
CA ALA A 45 15.97 4.26 33.67
C ALA A 45 15.20 3.20 34.49
N ASP A 46 14.97 3.48 35.77
CA ASP A 46 14.03 2.67 36.55
C ASP A 46 12.62 2.96 36.05
N VAL A 47 11.97 1.95 35.47
CA VAL A 47 10.63 2.07 34.87
C VAL A 47 9.69 0.99 35.37
N VAL A 48 8.40 1.27 35.32
CA VAL A 48 7.33 0.29 35.51
C VAL A 48 6.68 0.00 34.17
N ILE A 49 6.63 -1.28 33.81
CA ILE A 49 6.10 -1.73 32.52
C ILE A 49 4.80 -2.51 32.74
N SER A 50 3.78 -2.19 31.94
CA SER A 50 2.58 -3.02 31.78
C SER A 50 2.37 -3.35 30.31
N ILE A 51 2.05 -4.60 30.00
CA ILE A 51 1.81 -5.08 28.64
C ILE A 51 0.40 -5.65 28.57
N PHE A 52 -0.34 -5.21 27.57
CA PHE A 52 -1.68 -5.68 27.25
C PHE A 52 -1.69 -6.24 25.83
N MET A 53 -2.42 -7.32 25.62
CA MET A 53 -2.62 -7.92 24.30
C MET A 53 -4.11 -8.17 24.12
N ASN A 54 -4.71 -7.56 23.10
CA ASN A 54 -6.17 -7.59 22.85
C ASN A 54 -6.96 -7.24 24.13
N ASP A 55 -6.54 -6.16 24.79
CA ASP A 55 -7.08 -5.66 26.06
C ASP A 55 -6.95 -6.59 27.28
N LYS A 56 -6.37 -7.79 27.13
CA LYS A 56 -6.01 -8.68 28.24
C LYS A 56 -4.63 -8.31 28.79
N THR A 57 -4.48 -8.30 30.11
CA THR A 57 -3.19 -8.08 30.78
C THR A 57 -2.26 -9.28 30.56
N VAL A 58 -1.08 -9.03 29.99
CA VAL A 58 0.00 -10.01 29.82
C VAL A 58 1.05 -9.84 30.93
N LEU A 59 1.40 -8.59 31.22
CA LEU A 59 2.34 -8.21 32.26
C LEU A 59 1.78 -6.99 32.99
N GLN A 60 1.79 -7.01 34.31
CA GLN A 60 1.26 -5.92 35.13
C GLN A 60 2.36 -5.30 35.99
N GLU A 61 2.47 -3.97 35.92
CA GLU A 61 3.24 -3.12 36.83
C GLU A 61 4.59 -3.68 37.27
N THR A 62 5.35 -4.22 36.32
CA THR A 62 6.63 -4.86 36.61
C THR A 62 7.75 -3.83 36.57
N LEU A 63 8.53 -3.77 37.65
CA LEU A 63 9.70 -2.90 37.74
C LEU A 63 10.85 -3.46 36.88
N LEU A 64 11.33 -2.64 35.95
CA LEU A 64 12.57 -2.86 35.21
C LEU A 64 13.59 -1.81 35.62
N LYS A 65 14.68 -2.25 36.25
CA LYS A 65 15.78 -1.38 36.70
C LYS A 65 16.62 -0.91 35.52
N ALA A 66 17.20 0.28 35.65
CA ALA A 66 18.15 0.82 34.69
C ALA A 66 19.29 -0.17 34.42
N GLY A 67 19.62 -0.40 33.14
CA GLY A 67 20.66 -1.32 32.69
C GLY A 67 20.22 -2.79 32.58
N ASN A 68 19.01 -3.15 33.00
CA ASN A 68 18.49 -4.51 32.92
C ASN A 68 17.61 -4.72 31.68
N SER A 69 17.39 -6.00 31.35
CA SER A 69 16.40 -6.45 30.37
C SER A 69 15.26 -7.24 31.00
N LEU A 70 14.12 -7.22 30.33
CA LEU A 70 12.94 -8.02 30.63
C LEU A 70 12.53 -8.75 29.34
N SER A 71 12.33 -10.06 29.43
CA SER A 71 11.78 -10.87 28.33
C SER A 71 10.39 -11.37 28.71
N VAL A 72 9.43 -11.20 27.80
CA VAL A 72 8.03 -11.58 28.00
C VAL A 72 7.56 -12.39 26.81
N ASP A 73 7.07 -13.60 27.06
CA ASP A 73 6.48 -14.45 26.03
C ASP A 73 5.04 -14.01 25.74
N LEU A 74 4.79 -13.65 24.48
CA LEU A 74 3.48 -13.30 23.95
C LEU A 74 2.90 -14.54 23.26
N LYS A 75 1.77 -15.05 23.79
CA LYS A 75 1.07 -16.21 23.21
C LYS A 75 -0.13 -15.76 22.41
N PHE A 76 -0.08 -15.91 21.10
CA PHE A 76 -1.17 -15.49 20.22
C PHE A 76 -2.24 -16.58 20.13
N GLU A 77 -3.50 -16.23 20.45
CA GLU A 77 -4.67 -17.12 20.37
C GLU A 77 -5.51 -16.87 19.10
N VAL A 78 -5.30 -15.73 18.45
CA VAL A 78 -6.01 -15.28 17.25
C VAL A 78 -5.00 -14.71 16.25
N PRO A 79 -5.34 -14.62 14.95
CA PRO A 79 -4.40 -14.11 13.96
C PRO A 79 -4.07 -12.62 14.17
N ARG A 80 -5.08 -11.76 14.32
CA ARG A 80 -4.87 -10.31 14.45
C ARG A 80 -4.79 -9.91 15.92
N ASN A 81 -3.66 -9.36 16.34
CA ASN A 81 -3.39 -8.98 17.72
C ASN A 81 -3.01 -7.51 17.83
N THR A 82 -3.44 -6.83 18.90
CA THR A 82 -2.96 -5.49 19.27
C THR A 82 -2.23 -5.58 20.60
N ILE A 83 -0.94 -5.23 20.58
CA ILE A 83 -0.08 -5.15 21.76
C ILE A 83 0.02 -3.70 22.18
N ARG A 84 -0.27 -3.42 23.44
CA ARG A 84 -0.10 -2.10 24.07
C ARG A 84 0.87 -2.21 25.23
N ILE A 85 1.98 -1.48 25.14
CA ILE A 85 3.02 -1.42 26.17
C ILE A 85 2.95 -0.04 26.81
N VAL A 86 2.82 -0.01 28.12
CA VAL A 86 2.78 1.21 28.93
C VAL A 86 4.02 1.24 29.81
N VAL A 87 4.79 2.32 29.72
CA VAL A 87 6.05 2.51 30.44
C VAL A 87 5.94 3.76 31.27
N ARG A 88 6.14 3.65 32.59
CA ARG A 88 6.12 4.79 33.52
C ARG A 88 7.49 4.99 34.15
N ASN A 89 7.96 6.23 34.17
CA ASN A 89 9.22 6.59 34.80
C ASN A 89 9.07 6.59 36.34
N MET A 90 9.89 5.84 37.07
CA MET A 90 9.84 5.83 38.54
C MET A 90 10.30 7.15 39.16
N ASN A 91 11.12 7.93 38.46
CA ASN A 91 11.59 9.24 38.92
C ASN A 91 10.61 10.37 38.61
N ASN A 92 9.62 10.12 37.75
CA ASN A 92 8.57 11.06 37.39
C ASN A 92 7.31 10.30 36.94
N LEU A 93 6.46 9.91 37.89
CA LEU A 93 5.28 9.08 37.62
C LEU A 93 4.24 9.76 36.70
N ASN A 94 4.37 11.05 36.41
CA ASN A 94 3.55 11.76 35.43
C ASN A 94 4.04 11.56 33.98
N GLU A 95 5.21 10.95 33.78
CA GLU A 95 5.78 10.63 32.48
C GLU A 95 5.43 9.18 32.11
N GLU A 96 4.48 9.03 31.18
CA GLU A 96 4.03 7.75 30.62
C GLU A 96 4.33 7.70 29.12
N GLN A 97 4.99 6.63 28.67
CA GLN A 97 5.19 6.32 27.26
C GLN A 97 4.30 5.13 26.89
N ILE A 98 3.48 5.28 25.86
CA ILE A 98 2.58 4.23 25.36
C ILE A 98 3.03 3.84 23.95
N PHE A 99 3.27 2.54 23.76
CA PHE A 99 3.56 1.94 22.46
C PHE A 99 2.41 1.02 22.08
N VAL A 100 1.92 1.14 20.84
CA VAL A 100 0.87 0.29 20.29
C VAL A 100 1.38 -0.34 19.00
N LYS A 101 1.26 -1.67 18.89
CA LYS A 101 1.65 -2.42 17.69
C LYS A 101 0.57 -3.43 17.36
N LYS A 102 0.12 -3.42 16.10
CA LYS A 102 -0.67 -4.51 15.53
C LYS A 102 0.29 -5.59 15.02
N ILE A 103 0.02 -6.85 15.33
CA ILE A 103 0.79 -8.01 14.85
C ILE A 103 -0.17 -9.05 14.27
N LEU A 104 0.16 -9.54 13.09
CA LEU A 104 -0.45 -10.69 12.48
C LEU A 104 0.32 -11.97 12.85
N TYR A 105 -0.34 -12.89 13.54
CA TYR A 105 0.16 -14.23 13.79
C TYR A 105 -0.33 -15.18 12.71
N LEU A 106 0.60 -15.89 12.07
CA LEU A 106 0.32 -16.92 11.09
C LEU A 106 0.52 -18.29 11.73
N SER A 107 -0.57 -18.96 12.07
CA SER A 107 -0.54 -20.30 12.68
C SER A 107 -0.12 -21.39 11.69
N GLN A 108 -0.41 -21.19 10.39
CA GLN A 108 -0.07 -22.09 9.30
C GLN A 108 0.20 -21.31 8.02
N VAL A 109 1.17 -21.78 7.23
CA VAL A 109 1.49 -21.26 5.90
C VAL A 109 1.82 -22.40 4.95
N ASP A 110 1.62 -22.19 3.66
CA ASP A 110 1.92 -23.19 2.62
C ASP A 110 3.37 -23.09 2.12
N ALA A 111 4.03 -21.94 2.30
CA ALA A 111 5.44 -21.74 2.02
C ALA A 111 6.04 -20.60 2.85
N VAL A 112 7.34 -20.70 3.13
CA VAL A 112 8.14 -19.60 3.67
C VAL A 112 9.20 -19.20 2.65
N VAL A 113 9.35 -17.89 2.43
CA VAL A 113 10.41 -17.33 1.61
C VAL A 113 11.38 -16.58 2.52
N ASP A 114 12.61 -17.03 2.57
CA ASP A 114 13.73 -16.37 3.26
C ASP A 114 14.94 -16.36 2.34
N LYS A 115 15.33 -15.17 1.88
CA LYS A 115 16.50 -14.99 1.02
C LYS A 115 17.82 -15.49 1.63
N ASN A 116 17.87 -15.65 2.95
CA ASN A 116 19.03 -16.15 3.68
C ASN A 116 18.91 -17.64 4.02
N PHE A 117 17.85 -18.31 3.57
CA PHE A 117 17.69 -19.74 3.78
C PHE A 117 18.87 -20.51 3.16
N THR A 118 19.49 -21.37 3.95
CA THR A 118 20.71 -22.11 3.55
C THR A 118 20.42 -23.51 3.01
N GLY A 119 19.17 -23.98 3.12
CA GLY A 119 18.73 -25.25 2.55
C GLY A 119 18.43 -25.14 1.05
N ASN A 120 17.97 -26.23 0.46
CA ASN A 120 17.53 -26.23 -0.93
C ASN A 120 16.11 -25.69 -1.06
N ASP A 121 15.79 -24.97 -2.14
CA ASP A 121 14.41 -24.54 -2.42
C ASP A 121 13.43 -25.72 -2.39
N GLY A 122 12.37 -25.59 -1.60
CA GLY A 122 11.38 -26.64 -1.35
C GLY A 122 11.70 -27.57 -0.18
N GLU A 123 12.87 -27.43 0.46
CA GLU A 123 13.21 -28.17 1.67
C GLU A 123 12.26 -27.82 2.81
N SER A 124 11.76 -28.85 3.49
CA SER A 124 10.77 -28.69 4.56
C SER A 124 11.45 -28.43 5.91
N VAL A 125 11.11 -27.31 6.54
CA VAL A 125 11.46 -27.01 7.93
C VAL A 125 10.18 -27.00 8.75
N ASN A 126 10.11 -27.86 9.77
CA ASN A 126 8.91 -28.05 10.61
C ASN A 126 7.62 -28.31 9.80
N GLY A 127 7.74 -29.03 8.67
CA GLY A 127 6.60 -29.38 7.81
C GLY A 127 6.23 -28.32 6.77
N VAL A 128 6.92 -27.18 6.72
CA VAL A 128 6.65 -26.09 5.77
C VAL A 128 7.81 -25.97 4.76
N PRO A 129 7.55 -25.99 3.44
CA PRO A 129 8.60 -25.82 2.45
C PRO A 129 9.16 -24.38 2.47
N HIS A 130 10.49 -24.28 2.45
CA HIS A 130 11.23 -23.02 2.48
C HIS A 130 11.90 -22.74 1.13
N PHE A 131 11.97 -21.46 0.77
CA PHE A 131 12.52 -21.00 -0.51
C PHE A 131 13.38 -19.76 -0.31
N THR A 132 14.41 -19.63 -1.14
CA THR A 132 15.26 -18.44 -1.20
C THR A 132 14.66 -17.31 -2.06
N SER A 133 13.69 -17.65 -2.93
CA SER A 133 13.02 -16.70 -3.83
C SER A 133 11.51 -16.87 -3.84
N ILE A 134 10.81 -15.77 -4.13
CA ILE A 134 9.35 -15.73 -4.25
C ILE A 134 8.93 -16.48 -5.50
N SER A 135 9.69 -16.34 -6.59
CA SER A 135 9.45 -17.05 -7.85
C SER A 135 9.44 -18.58 -7.66
N ALA A 136 10.39 -19.13 -6.92
CA ALA A 136 10.43 -20.57 -6.64
C ALA A 136 9.24 -21.04 -5.80
N ALA A 137 8.84 -20.26 -4.78
CA ALA A 137 7.66 -20.56 -3.98
C ALA A 137 6.36 -20.53 -4.82
N LEU A 138 6.22 -19.54 -5.71
CA LEU A 138 5.10 -19.45 -6.64
C LEU A 138 5.06 -20.65 -7.60
N GLU A 139 6.19 -21.03 -8.18
CA GLU A 139 6.29 -22.20 -9.07
C GLU A 139 5.91 -23.50 -8.34
N PHE A 140 6.39 -23.68 -7.10
CA PHE A 140 6.01 -24.81 -6.26
C PHE A 140 4.50 -24.89 -6.02
N LEU A 141 3.87 -23.78 -5.63
CA LEU A 141 2.42 -23.75 -5.37
C LEU A 141 1.56 -23.93 -6.64
N LYS A 142 2.07 -23.56 -7.83
CA LYS A 142 1.40 -23.86 -9.11
C LYS A 142 1.44 -25.35 -9.44
N ASN A 143 2.55 -26.01 -9.17
CA ASN A 143 2.77 -27.41 -9.53
C ASN A 143 2.21 -28.40 -8.50
N SER A 144 1.92 -27.94 -7.29
CA SER A 144 1.23 -28.75 -6.27
C SER A 144 -0.22 -29.07 -6.68
N LYS A 145 -0.68 -30.31 -6.40
CA LYS A 145 -2.08 -30.74 -6.57
C LYS A 145 -2.97 -30.07 -5.52
N ASN A 146 -3.16 -28.77 -5.67
CA ASN A 146 -3.88 -27.97 -4.68
C ASN A 146 -5.32 -27.74 -5.13
N ASP A 147 -6.21 -27.76 -4.15
CA ASP A 147 -7.58 -27.29 -4.28
C ASP A 147 -7.56 -25.80 -4.65
N GLU A 148 -8.10 -25.45 -5.81
CA GLU A 148 -8.15 -24.06 -6.31
C GLU A 148 -9.06 -23.17 -5.44
N GLU A 149 -9.98 -23.78 -4.68
CA GLU A 149 -10.87 -23.09 -3.75
C GLU A 149 -10.18 -22.77 -2.42
N LYS A 150 -9.11 -23.50 -2.05
CA LYS A 150 -8.40 -23.28 -0.79
C LYS A 150 -7.46 -22.07 -0.90
N ARG A 151 -7.58 -21.13 0.04
CA ARG A 151 -6.63 -20.03 0.21
C ARG A 151 -5.25 -20.54 0.62
N LYS A 152 -4.22 -20.02 -0.06
CA LYS A 152 -2.81 -20.34 0.17
C LYS A 152 -2.07 -19.15 0.78
N TYR A 153 -1.10 -19.41 1.64
CA TYR A 153 -0.33 -18.40 2.34
C TYR A 153 1.17 -18.58 2.09
N ILE A 154 1.83 -17.52 1.61
CA ILE A 154 3.30 -17.43 1.58
C ILE A 154 3.71 -16.38 2.61
N PHE A 155 4.51 -16.79 3.59
CA PHE A 155 5.16 -15.87 4.51
C PHE A 155 6.54 -15.49 4.00
N ILE A 156 6.83 -14.20 3.89
CA ILE A 156 8.05 -13.66 3.30
C ILE A 156 8.83 -12.95 4.40
N LYS A 157 9.97 -13.52 4.78
CA LYS A 157 10.89 -12.93 5.76
C LYS A 157 11.42 -11.58 5.29
N SER A 158 11.95 -10.80 6.24
CA SER A 158 12.60 -9.53 5.93
C SER A 158 13.75 -9.72 4.94
N GLY A 159 13.75 -8.91 3.89
CA GLY A 159 14.71 -9.01 2.83
C GLY A 159 14.38 -8.13 1.63
N ASN A 160 15.41 -7.76 0.88
CA ASN A 160 15.29 -7.19 -0.45
C ASN A 160 15.32 -8.32 -1.48
N TYR A 161 14.21 -8.50 -2.19
CA TYR A 161 13.97 -9.51 -3.23
C TYR A 161 13.93 -8.81 -4.59
N TYR A 162 15.06 -8.79 -5.29
CA TYR A 162 15.14 -8.25 -6.64
C TYR A 162 14.59 -9.29 -7.62
N GLU A 163 13.28 -9.28 -7.80
CA GLU A 163 12.55 -10.28 -8.58
C GLU A 163 11.46 -9.60 -9.41
N LYS A 164 11.33 -10.06 -10.66
CA LYS A 164 10.21 -9.69 -11.54
C LYS A 164 9.20 -10.82 -11.57
N ILE A 165 8.12 -10.68 -10.80
CA ILE A 165 7.19 -11.79 -10.53
C ILE A 165 5.84 -11.61 -11.22
N THR A 166 5.26 -12.75 -11.64
CA THR A 166 3.89 -12.83 -12.15
C THR A 166 3.10 -13.83 -11.32
N ILE A 167 2.01 -13.33 -10.72
CA ILE A 167 1.10 -14.08 -9.86
C ILE A 167 -0.18 -14.36 -10.65
N ASP A 168 -0.51 -15.64 -10.80
CA ASP A 168 -1.67 -16.13 -11.55
C ASP A 168 -2.45 -17.21 -10.77
N ILE A 169 -2.14 -17.37 -9.47
CA ILE A 169 -2.72 -18.35 -8.56
C ILE A 169 -3.93 -17.71 -7.85
N PRO A 170 -5.14 -18.30 -7.94
CA PRO A 170 -6.31 -17.80 -7.23
C PRO A 170 -6.15 -17.98 -5.71
N ASN A 171 -6.82 -17.13 -4.93
CA ASN A 171 -6.85 -17.19 -3.47
C ASN A 171 -5.45 -17.24 -2.81
N LEU A 172 -4.44 -16.60 -3.42
CA LEU A 172 -3.10 -16.50 -2.86
C LEU A 172 -2.99 -15.29 -1.92
N SER A 173 -2.30 -15.48 -0.80
CA SER A 173 -1.96 -14.41 0.15
C SER A 173 -0.45 -14.34 0.32
N LEU A 174 0.13 -13.16 0.06
CA LEU A 174 1.52 -12.87 0.41
C LEU A 174 1.54 -12.05 1.71
N VAL A 175 2.30 -12.51 2.69
CA VAL A 175 2.44 -11.81 3.98
C VAL A 175 3.90 -11.54 4.24
N GLY A 176 4.30 -10.28 4.30
CA GLY A 176 5.65 -9.90 4.71
C GLY A 176 5.80 -9.88 6.22
N GLU A 177 7.00 -10.17 6.70
CA GLU A 177 7.36 -10.07 8.12
C GLU A 177 7.24 -8.64 8.64
N ASP A 178 7.66 -7.64 7.85
CA ASP A 178 7.54 -6.24 8.19
C ASP A 178 7.53 -5.37 6.94
N VAL A 179 6.60 -4.41 6.88
CA VAL A 179 6.37 -3.60 5.70
C VAL A 179 7.60 -2.81 5.26
N LEU A 180 8.47 -2.42 6.20
CA LEU A 180 9.65 -1.60 5.90
C LEU A 180 10.88 -2.42 5.51
N SER A 181 10.93 -3.72 5.87
CA SER A 181 12.07 -4.58 5.57
C SER A 181 11.78 -5.75 4.62
N THR A 182 10.52 -6.06 4.33
CA THR A 182 10.15 -7.02 3.28
C THR A 182 9.83 -6.28 1.98
N LYS A 183 10.74 -6.35 1.02
CA LYS A 183 10.68 -5.57 -0.23
C LYS A 183 10.83 -6.42 -1.48
N ILE A 184 9.83 -6.36 -2.36
CA ILE A 184 9.85 -6.97 -3.70
C ILE A 184 10.07 -5.86 -4.72
N TYR A 185 11.13 -5.95 -5.51
CA TYR A 185 11.48 -4.86 -6.42
C TYR A 185 12.15 -5.33 -7.71
N TYR A 186 12.02 -4.48 -8.73
CA TYR A 186 12.73 -4.56 -10.01
C TYR A 186 12.96 -3.13 -10.52
N ASP A 187 13.50 -2.94 -11.72
CA ASP A 187 13.94 -1.62 -12.22
C ASP A 187 13.67 -1.42 -13.72
N ASP A 188 12.63 -2.06 -14.26
CA ASP A 188 12.29 -1.92 -15.66
C ASP A 188 11.49 -0.64 -15.94
N ALA A 189 11.75 -0.01 -17.08
CA ALA A 189 10.97 1.10 -17.63
C ALA A 189 10.34 0.72 -18.98
N ALA A 190 9.19 1.33 -19.32
CA ALA A 190 8.46 1.08 -20.55
C ALA A 190 9.34 1.22 -21.81
N GLY A 191 10.27 2.17 -21.78
CA GLY A 191 11.21 2.45 -22.86
C GLY A 191 12.46 1.58 -22.88
N LYS A 192 12.59 0.56 -22.01
CA LYS A 192 13.67 -0.44 -22.13
C LYS A 192 13.54 -1.19 -23.45
N THR A 193 14.63 -1.27 -24.19
CA THR A 193 14.70 -1.99 -25.48
C THR A 193 15.08 -3.44 -25.25
N LEU A 194 14.33 -4.38 -25.81
CA LEU A 194 14.65 -5.80 -25.84
C LEU A 194 15.67 -6.12 -26.95
N PRO A 195 16.30 -7.32 -26.94
CA PRO A 195 17.22 -7.74 -28.01
C PRO A 195 16.62 -7.73 -29.42
N ASP A 196 15.30 -7.81 -29.54
CA ASP A 196 14.57 -7.72 -30.82
C ASP A 196 14.29 -6.28 -31.29
N GLY A 197 14.81 -5.28 -30.57
CA GLY A 197 14.66 -3.86 -30.85
C GLY A 197 13.35 -3.24 -30.38
N LYS A 198 12.40 -4.03 -29.82
CA LYS A 198 11.12 -3.51 -29.34
C LYS A 198 11.22 -2.96 -27.93
N LYS A 199 10.41 -1.95 -27.65
CA LYS A 199 10.21 -1.45 -26.28
C LYS A 199 9.32 -2.40 -25.49
N ILE A 200 9.58 -2.60 -24.19
CA ILE A 200 8.76 -3.49 -23.37
C ILE A 200 7.34 -2.93 -23.14
N GLY A 201 7.20 -1.60 -23.05
CA GLY A 201 5.94 -0.91 -22.76
C GLY A 201 5.53 -0.94 -21.27
N THR A 202 4.63 -0.04 -20.88
CA THR A 202 4.22 0.20 -19.48
C THR A 202 3.77 -1.06 -18.75
N SER A 203 2.85 -1.85 -19.31
CA SER A 203 2.39 -3.06 -18.59
C SER A 203 3.50 -4.07 -18.33
N LYS A 204 4.52 -4.14 -19.19
CA LYS A 204 5.65 -5.05 -18.99
C LYS A 204 6.76 -4.42 -18.14
N SER A 205 6.69 -3.14 -17.77
CA SER A 205 7.66 -2.55 -16.84
C SER A 205 7.38 -2.92 -15.38
N ALA A 206 6.18 -3.46 -15.08
CA ALA A 206 5.77 -3.93 -13.78
C ALA A 206 6.80 -4.85 -13.09
N SER A 207 7.25 -4.48 -11.88
CA SER A 207 8.03 -5.37 -10.99
C SER A 207 7.18 -6.57 -10.57
N VAL A 208 5.91 -6.33 -10.20
CA VAL A 208 4.93 -7.36 -9.85
C VAL A 208 3.70 -7.26 -10.75
N THR A 209 3.36 -8.35 -11.43
CA THR A 209 2.10 -8.47 -12.18
C THR A 209 1.18 -9.47 -11.50
N ILE A 210 0.01 -9.02 -11.05
CA ILE A 210 -1.06 -9.89 -10.55
C ILE A 210 -2.08 -10.05 -11.67
N LYS A 211 -2.22 -11.26 -12.21
CA LYS A 211 -3.10 -11.57 -13.33
C LYS A 211 -4.56 -11.63 -12.88
N GLY A 212 -5.47 -11.48 -13.83
CA GLY A 212 -6.91 -11.63 -13.58
C GLY A 212 -7.34 -13.03 -13.15
N SER A 213 -6.50 -14.06 -13.39
CA SER A 213 -6.73 -15.41 -12.86
C SER A 213 -6.43 -15.53 -11.36
N ALA A 214 -5.68 -14.58 -10.78
CA ALA A 214 -5.36 -14.56 -9.36
C ALA A 214 -6.48 -13.90 -8.54
N THR A 215 -7.75 -14.25 -8.79
CA THR A 215 -8.92 -13.72 -8.07
C THR A 215 -8.79 -13.95 -6.56
N GLY A 216 -9.20 -12.96 -5.77
CA GLY A 216 -9.11 -13.03 -4.30
C GLY A 216 -7.68 -12.95 -3.76
N PHE A 217 -6.75 -12.42 -4.55
CA PHE A 217 -5.37 -12.19 -4.13
C PHE A 217 -5.32 -11.25 -2.92
N THR A 218 -4.43 -11.52 -1.97
CA THR A 218 -4.14 -10.59 -0.87
C THR A 218 -2.66 -10.37 -0.68
N ALA A 219 -2.29 -9.16 -0.28
CA ALA A 219 -0.95 -8.84 0.21
C ALA A 219 -1.05 -8.05 1.53
N GLU A 220 -0.21 -8.40 2.50
CA GLU A 220 -0.14 -7.69 3.78
C GLU A 220 1.32 -7.49 4.20
N ASN A 221 1.67 -6.28 4.66
CA ASN A 221 3.00 -5.91 5.19
C ASN A 221 4.16 -6.07 4.19
N ILE A 222 3.98 -5.62 2.93
CA ILE A 222 5.00 -5.73 1.87
C ILE A 222 5.24 -4.37 1.21
N THR A 223 6.51 -4.04 0.95
CA THR A 223 6.88 -2.98 0.00
C THR A 223 7.05 -3.56 -1.40
N PHE A 224 6.31 -3.02 -2.37
CA PHE A 224 6.48 -3.23 -3.80
C PHE A 224 7.15 -2.00 -4.42
N GLU A 225 8.24 -2.19 -5.14
CA GLU A 225 8.99 -1.07 -5.73
C GLU A 225 9.33 -1.31 -7.20
N ASN A 226 9.24 -0.25 -8.00
CA ASN A 226 10.02 -0.14 -9.22
C ASN A 226 11.11 0.92 -9.01
N SER A 227 12.33 0.43 -8.94
CA SER A 227 13.54 1.20 -8.64
C SER A 227 14.21 1.77 -9.89
N PHE A 228 13.47 1.89 -11.00
CA PHE A 228 13.99 2.48 -12.24
C PHE A 228 14.57 3.88 -12.00
N ASP A 229 15.86 4.03 -12.27
CA ASP A 229 16.60 5.28 -12.08
C ASP A 229 16.62 6.10 -13.37
N GLU A 230 15.79 7.14 -13.43
CA GLU A 230 15.71 8.03 -14.59
C GLU A 230 17.00 8.82 -14.85
N GLN A 231 17.81 9.10 -13.82
CA GLN A 231 19.03 9.90 -13.95
C GLN A 231 20.16 9.07 -14.54
N ASN A 232 20.25 7.81 -14.13
CA ASN A 232 21.25 6.86 -14.62
C ASN A 232 20.86 6.21 -15.96
N ASN A 233 19.63 6.43 -16.46
CA ASN A 233 19.15 5.93 -17.76
C ASN A 233 18.56 7.05 -18.64
N PRO A 234 19.34 8.12 -18.95
CA PRO A 234 18.83 9.29 -19.67
C PRO A 234 18.40 9.00 -21.11
N GLU A 235 18.86 7.90 -21.71
CA GLU A 235 18.48 7.44 -23.04
C GLU A 235 17.07 6.85 -23.11
N ILE A 236 16.49 6.47 -21.96
CA ILE A 236 15.12 5.97 -21.87
C ILE A 236 14.15 7.16 -21.75
N THR A 237 13.50 7.48 -22.87
CA THR A 237 12.54 8.59 -22.96
C THR A 237 11.13 8.24 -22.52
N SER A 238 10.75 6.94 -22.58
CA SER A 238 9.49 6.43 -22.04
C SER A 238 9.75 5.86 -20.64
N LYS A 239 9.56 6.71 -19.63
CA LYS A 239 10.05 6.52 -18.27
C LYS A 239 9.08 5.80 -17.33
N GLN A 240 7.89 5.41 -17.83
CA GLN A 240 6.87 4.72 -17.05
C GLN A 240 7.43 3.44 -16.43
N ALA A 241 7.38 3.32 -15.11
CA ALA A 241 8.04 2.27 -14.35
C ALA A 241 7.10 1.75 -13.27
N VAL A 242 6.32 0.72 -13.62
CA VAL A 242 5.25 0.21 -12.77
C VAL A 242 5.83 -0.63 -11.63
N ALA A 243 5.46 -0.36 -10.39
CA ALA A 243 5.75 -1.22 -9.24
C ALA A 243 4.80 -2.42 -9.23
N VAL A 244 3.50 -2.16 -9.31
CA VAL A 244 2.47 -3.20 -9.34
C VAL A 244 1.49 -2.94 -10.48
N LEU A 245 1.34 -3.94 -11.34
CA LEU A 245 0.19 -4.08 -12.23
C LEU A 245 -0.75 -5.12 -11.62
N THR A 246 -1.91 -4.68 -11.14
CA THR A 246 -2.95 -5.59 -10.65
C THR A 246 -4.11 -5.69 -11.63
N GLN A 247 -4.47 -6.93 -11.96
CA GLN A 247 -5.60 -7.29 -12.81
C GLN A 247 -6.62 -8.19 -12.10
N SER A 248 -6.37 -8.52 -10.84
CA SER A 248 -7.17 -9.45 -10.05
C SER A 248 -8.54 -8.87 -9.73
N ASP A 249 -9.54 -9.74 -9.61
CA ASP A 249 -10.82 -9.36 -9.02
C ASP A 249 -10.83 -9.67 -7.52
N ARG A 250 -11.42 -8.75 -6.74
CA ARG A 250 -11.48 -8.80 -5.26
C ARG A 250 -10.08 -8.91 -4.61
N ALA A 251 -9.11 -8.17 -5.13
CA ALA A 251 -7.79 -8.10 -4.55
C ALA A 251 -7.75 -7.16 -3.33
N VAL A 252 -7.01 -7.54 -2.29
CA VAL A 252 -6.86 -6.76 -1.06
C VAL A 252 -5.39 -6.51 -0.73
N PHE A 253 -5.05 -5.27 -0.42
CA PHE A 253 -3.71 -4.87 0.03
C PHE A 253 -3.85 -4.16 1.39
N ILE A 254 -3.15 -4.65 2.41
CA ILE A 254 -3.21 -4.12 3.79
C ILE A 254 -1.80 -3.74 4.24
N ASN A 255 -1.60 -2.50 4.68
CA ASN A 255 -0.29 -2.04 5.15
C ASN A 255 0.82 -2.36 4.12
N CYS A 256 0.55 -2.08 2.84
CA CYS A 256 1.51 -2.25 1.75
C CYS A 256 2.09 -0.89 1.34
N ARG A 257 3.31 -0.91 0.78
CA ARG A 257 3.92 0.27 0.18
C ARG A 257 4.10 0.06 -1.31
N PHE A 258 3.81 1.08 -2.11
CA PHE A 258 3.98 1.07 -3.55
C PHE A 258 4.89 2.24 -3.92
N ILE A 259 6.11 1.91 -4.36
CA ILE A 259 7.20 2.88 -4.56
C ILE A 259 7.59 2.93 -6.04
N GLY A 260 7.60 4.13 -6.60
CA GLY A 260 7.98 4.39 -7.97
C GLY A 260 7.97 5.90 -8.26
N ASN A 261 8.14 6.25 -9.54
CA ASN A 261 8.00 7.63 -10.03
C ASN A 261 6.78 7.72 -10.94
N GLN A 262 6.98 7.63 -12.25
CA GLN A 262 5.91 7.65 -13.23
C GLN A 262 5.23 6.28 -13.32
N ASP A 263 3.89 6.26 -13.26
CA ASP A 263 3.05 5.06 -13.43
C ASP A 263 3.26 3.99 -12.32
N THR A 264 3.46 4.36 -11.04
CA THR A 264 3.77 3.41 -9.94
C THR A 264 2.76 2.26 -9.79
N LEU A 265 1.46 2.55 -9.70
CA LEU A 265 0.40 1.57 -9.44
C LEU A 265 -0.61 1.53 -10.59
N TYR A 266 -0.58 0.45 -11.36
CA TYR A 266 -1.51 0.21 -12.46
C TYR A 266 -2.65 -0.70 -11.99
N VAL A 267 -3.80 -0.10 -11.69
CA VAL A 267 -5.05 -0.79 -11.32
C VAL A 267 -5.88 -1.02 -12.58
N ARG A 268 -5.95 -2.27 -13.04
CA ARG A 268 -6.58 -2.60 -14.33
C ARG A 268 -7.66 -3.67 -14.18
N ASN A 269 -8.86 -3.46 -14.71
CA ASN A 269 -10.02 -4.35 -14.47
C ASN A 269 -10.29 -4.60 -12.97
N GLY A 270 -11.24 -5.48 -12.67
CA GLY A 270 -11.44 -6.04 -11.33
C GLY A 270 -11.81 -5.05 -10.22
N LEU A 271 -12.20 -5.61 -9.07
CA LEU A 271 -12.41 -4.86 -7.85
C LEU A 271 -11.18 -4.97 -6.92
N HIS A 272 -10.71 -3.82 -6.41
CA HIS A 272 -9.52 -3.73 -5.59
C HIS A 272 -9.79 -2.93 -4.30
N TYR A 273 -9.17 -3.34 -3.21
CA TYR A 273 -9.23 -2.64 -1.93
C TYR A 273 -7.82 -2.46 -1.35
N PHE A 274 -7.46 -1.23 -1.04
CA PHE A 274 -6.19 -0.84 -0.45
C PHE A 274 -6.48 -0.16 0.89
N ARG A 275 -6.00 -0.74 2.00
CA ARG A 275 -6.19 -0.19 3.34
C ARG A 275 -4.86 0.01 4.06
N ASP A 276 -4.72 1.15 4.73
CA ASP A 276 -3.51 1.50 5.48
C ASP A 276 -2.24 1.49 4.59
N CYS A 277 -2.39 1.71 3.27
CA CYS A 277 -1.28 1.63 2.33
C CYS A 277 -0.57 2.97 2.16
N TYR A 278 0.71 2.91 1.77
CA TYR A 278 1.48 4.07 1.32
C TYR A 278 1.73 3.95 -0.19
N ILE A 279 1.38 4.96 -0.96
CA ILE A 279 1.60 4.99 -2.41
C ILE A 279 2.37 6.26 -2.76
N GLU A 280 3.52 6.13 -3.42
CA GLU A 280 4.31 7.28 -3.87
C GLU A 280 4.63 7.27 -5.36
N GLY A 281 4.73 8.47 -5.91
CA GLY A 281 5.17 8.72 -7.28
C GLY A 281 4.99 10.17 -7.70
N ASP A 282 5.16 10.43 -8.98
CA ASP A 282 5.15 11.78 -9.52
C ASP A 282 4.08 12.00 -10.61
N VAL A 283 4.14 11.28 -11.72
CA VAL A 283 3.24 11.41 -12.87
C VAL A 283 2.37 10.17 -12.98
N ASP A 284 1.06 10.37 -12.94
CA ASP A 284 0.04 9.34 -13.17
C ASP A 284 0.24 8.10 -12.28
N PHE A 285 0.74 8.30 -11.06
CA PHE A 285 1.28 7.19 -10.27
C PHE A 285 0.20 6.25 -9.71
N ILE A 286 -1.08 6.61 -9.80
CA ILE A 286 -2.22 5.70 -9.63
C ILE A 286 -3.10 5.79 -10.89
N PHE A 287 -3.13 4.75 -11.72
CA PHE A 287 -3.77 4.82 -13.03
C PHE A 287 -4.42 3.52 -13.46
N GLY A 288 -5.30 3.61 -14.46
CA GLY A 288 -5.96 2.46 -15.08
C GLY A 288 -7.49 2.48 -15.03
N ASP A 289 -8.09 1.38 -15.48
CA ASP A 289 -9.52 1.23 -15.73
C ASP A 289 -10.24 0.37 -14.66
N GLY A 290 -9.51 -0.09 -13.63
CA GLY A 290 -10.06 -0.90 -12.55
C GLY A 290 -10.96 -0.12 -11.60
N ARG A 291 -11.66 -0.86 -10.73
CA ARG A 291 -12.45 -0.29 -9.63
C ARG A 291 -11.67 -0.45 -8.33
N ALA A 292 -11.36 0.64 -7.65
CA ALA A 292 -10.53 0.60 -6.44
C ALA A 292 -11.03 1.52 -5.34
N VAL A 293 -10.98 1.03 -4.10
CA VAL A 293 -11.11 1.85 -2.90
C VAL A 293 -9.75 1.92 -2.21
N PHE A 294 -9.30 3.13 -1.94
CA PHE A 294 -8.15 3.46 -1.10
C PHE A 294 -8.68 4.06 0.19
N GLU A 295 -8.44 3.39 1.31
CA GLU A 295 -8.94 3.77 2.63
C GLU A 295 -7.81 3.90 3.63
N ASP A 296 -7.80 5.02 4.37
CA ASP A 296 -6.76 5.32 5.36
C ASP A 296 -5.34 5.26 4.78
N CYS A 297 -5.20 5.52 3.48
CA CYS A 297 -3.93 5.47 2.76
C CYS A 297 -3.17 6.81 2.83
N VAL A 298 -1.84 6.73 2.79
CA VAL A 298 -0.97 7.88 2.53
C VAL A 298 -0.66 7.94 1.04
N ILE A 299 -0.99 9.06 0.41
CA ILE A 299 -0.74 9.33 -1.00
C ILE A 299 0.37 10.38 -1.09
N PHE A 300 1.57 9.98 -1.50
CA PHE A 300 2.78 10.80 -1.39
C PHE A 300 3.29 11.25 -2.77
N SER A 301 3.23 12.55 -3.04
CA SER A 301 3.78 13.12 -4.28
C SER A 301 5.28 13.41 -4.15
N VAL A 302 6.07 12.87 -5.09
CA VAL A 302 7.53 13.02 -5.13
C VAL A 302 7.92 14.24 -5.96
N ASP A 303 8.89 15.01 -5.47
CA ASP A 303 9.39 16.21 -6.13
C ASP A 303 10.16 15.91 -7.41
N ARG A 304 9.93 16.76 -8.42
CA ARG A 304 10.63 16.78 -9.69
C ARG A 304 11.31 18.14 -9.86
N PRO A 305 12.57 18.28 -9.43
CA PRO A 305 13.28 19.55 -9.48
C PRO A 305 13.28 20.15 -10.89
N GLY A 306 12.93 21.44 -11.01
CA GLY A 306 12.91 22.15 -12.28
C GLY A 306 11.73 21.86 -13.22
N ILE A 307 10.78 20.99 -12.85
CA ILE A 307 9.62 20.64 -13.69
C ILE A 307 8.33 21.27 -13.15
N LYS A 308 7.47 21.77 -14.05
CA LYS A 308 6.12 22.28 -13.75
C LYS A 308 5.09 21.82 -14.81
N PRO A 309 3.90 21.34 -14.42
CA PRO A 309 3.53 20.95 -13.06
C PRO A 309 4.41 19.80 -12.55
N LYS A 310 4.45 19.61 -11.24
CA LYS A 310 5.27 18.60 -10.56
C LYS A 310 4.74 17.20 -10.77
N GLY A 311 3.44 17.03 -10.91
CA GLY A 311 2.86 15.70 -11.02
C GLY A 311 1.35 15.69 -11.21
N TYR A 312 0.84 14.48 -11.33
CA TYR A 312 -0.58 14.16 -11.40
C TYR A 312 -0.77 12.88 -10.60
N ILE A 313 -1.61 12.91 -9.56
CA ILE A 313 -1.77 11.75 -8.67
C ILE A 313 -2.49 10.62 -9.41
N THR A 314 -3.62 10.93 -10.03
CA THR A 314 -4.43 9.92 -10.73
C THR A 314 -4.50 10.11 -12.24
N ALA A 315 -4.56 8.99 -12.96
CA ALA A 315 -4.88 8.93 -14.38
C ALA A 315 -5.86 7.78 -14.66
N ALA A 316 -7.11 7.94 -14.22
CA ALA A 316 -8.15 6.94 -14.41
C ALA A 316 -8.55 6.85 -15.89
N SER A 317 -8.83 5.63 -16.37
CA SER A 317 -9.32 5.32 -17.72
C SER A 317 -10.61 4.49 -17.68
N THR A 318 -11.41 4.72 -16.65
CA THR A 318 -12.60 3.91 -16.35
C THR A 318 -13.72 4.15 -17.36
N LYS A 319 -14.50 3.10 -17.65
CA LYS A 319 -15.69 3.19 -18.48
C LYS A 319 -16.86 3.78 -17.71
N LYS A 320 -17.85 4.33 -18.43
CA LYS A 320 -19.02 5.04 -17.86
C LYS A 320 -19.78 4.27 -16.78
N ASP A 321 -19.84 2.94 -16.86
CA ASP A 321 -20.52 2.05 -15.93
C ASP A 321 -19.64 1.61 -14.73
N ASN A 322 -18.34 1.91 -14.77
CA ASN A 322 -17.42 1.62 -13.68
C ASN A 322 -17.29 2.84 -12.74
N LEU A 323 -17.35 2.65 -11.42
CA LEU A 323 -17.16 3.72 -10.44
C LEU A 323 -15.71 4.19 -10.30
N GLY A 324 -14.74 3.44 -10.81
CA GLY A 324 -13.34 3.86 -10.84
C GLY A 324 -12.70 3.92 -9.46
N PHE A 325 -12.06 5.05 -9.13
CA PHE A 325 -11.26 5.17 -7.91
C PHE A 325 -11.97 5.99 -6.83
N LEU A 326 -12.02 5.46 -5.62
CA LEU A 326 -12.44 6.16 -4.41
C LEU A 326 -11.27 6.26 -3.44
N PHE A 327 -10.97 7.47 -3.00
CA PHE A 327 -10.08 7.74 -1.87
C PHE A 327 -10.93 8.22 -0.71
N THR A 328 -10.86 7.54 0.42
CA THR A 328 -11.64 7.87 1.62
C THR A 328 -10.73 7.88 2.84
N ASN A 329 -10.80 8.94 3.66
CA ASN A 329 -9.94 9.12 4.84
C ASN A 329 -8.43 9.07 4.54
N CYS A 330 -8.03 9.40 3.31
CA CYS A 330 -6.62 9.38 2.89
C CYS A 330 -5.90 10.67 3.31
N VAL A 331 -4.56 10.60 3.35
CA VAL A 331 -3.69 11.75 3.57
C VAL A 331 -2.82 11.99 2.34
N PHE A 332 -3.09 13.08 1.62
CA PHE A 332 -2.31 13.50 0.47
C PHE A 332 -1.21 14.46 0.92
N THR A 333 0.05 14.02 0.81
CA THR A 333 1.23 14.74 1.28
C THR A 333 2.36 14.67 0.25
N SER A 334 3.47 15.35 0.48
CA SER A 334 4.56 15.44 -0.50
C SER A 334 5.89 15.89 0.12
N ASN A 335 7.00 15.62 -0.57
CA ASN A 335 8.27 16.36 -0.39
C ASN A 335 8.42 17.54 -1.38
N VAL A 336 7.44 17.76 -2.26
CA VAL A 336 7.37 18.93 -3.14
C VAL A 336 7.28 20.21 -2.31
N THR A 337 8.21 21.14 -2.55
CA THR A 337 8.26 22.44 -1.85
C THR A 337 7.42 23.53 -2.52
N ASP A 338 7.15 23.38 -3.82
CA ASP A 338 6.26 24.27 -4.57
C ASP A 338 4.82 24.05 -4.12
N LYS A 339 4.10 25.13 -3.79
CA LYS A 339 2.64 25.08 -3.59
C LYS A 339 1.92 25.02 -4.92
N ASN A 340 0.70 24.49 -4.92
CA ASN A 340 -0.17 24.46 -6.10
C ASN A 340 0.51 23.86 -7.34
N SER A 341 1.17 22.71 -7.22
CA SER A 341 2.05 22.18 -8.25
C SER A 341 1.72 20.77 -8.70
N VAL A 342 0.88 20.03 -7.98
CA VAL A 342 0.46 18.66 -8.31
C VAL A 342 -1.05 18.60 -8.49
N TYR A 343 -1.52 18.06 -9.60
CA TYR A 343 -2.96 17.85 -9.81
C TYR A 343 -3.43 16.56 -9.14
N LEU A 344 -4.66 16.55 -8.63
CA LEU A 344 -5.37 15.36 -8.13
C LEU A 344 -5.50 14.29 -9.23
N GLY A 345 -5.64 14.72 -10.49
CA GLY A 345 -5.60 13.81 -11.61
C GLY A 345 -5.94 14.42 -12.96
N ARG A 346 -5.93 13.56 -13.96
CA ARG A 346 -6.28 13.85 -15.35
C ARG A 346 -6.94 12.65 -16.04
N PRO A 347 -7.80 12.84 -17.04
CA PRO A 347 -8.54 11.74 -17.64
C PRO A 347 -7.71 11.02 -18.70
N TRP A 348 -7.26 9.81 -18.37
CA TRP A 348 -6.51 9.01 -19.32
C TRP A 348 -7.45 8.26 -20.26
N HIS A 349 -7.51 8.71 -21.51
CA HIS A 349 -8.23 8.02 -22.58
C HIS A 349 -7.20 7.27 -23.43
N PRO A 350 -7.02 5.94 -23.28
CA PRO A 350 -6.00 5.20 -24.00
C PRO A 350 -6.19 5.34 -25.51
N SER A 351 -5.11 5.56 -26.26
CA SER A 351 -5.21 5.79 -27.71
C SER A 351 -5.79 4.61 -28.48
N SER A 352 -5.80 3.42 -27.89
CA SER A 352 -6.45 2.22 -28.47
C SER A 352 -7.98 2.28 -28.41
N ASP A 353 -8.54 3.02 -27.45
CA ASP A 353 -9.99 3.13 -27.25
C ASP A 353 -10.36 4.44 -26.53
N PRO A 354 -10.12 5.62 -27.14
CA PRO A 354 -10.26 6.89 -26.43
C PRO A 354 -11.72 7.34 -26.26
N TYR A 355 -12.67 6.70 -26.95
CA TYR A 355 -14.06 7.14 -27.01
C TYR A 355 -15.00 6.39 -26.06
N SER A 356 -14.54 5.29 -25.45
CA SER A 356 -15.35 4.49 -24.51
C SER A 356 -15.12 4.86 -23.03
N VAL A 357 -14.10 5.68 -22.76
CA VAL A 357 -13.70 6.09 -21.42
C VAL A 357 -14.53 7.27 -20.95
N ASN A 358 -14.87 7.25 -19.66
CA ASN A 358 -15.38 8.39 -18.92
C ASN A 358 -14.84 8.28 -17.50
N SER A 359 -13.65 8.84 -17.29
CA SER A 359 -12.82 8.66 -16.11
C SER A 359 -13.57 9.07 -14.84
N ASN A 360 -13.43 8.28 -13.78
CA ASN A 360 -14.10 8.50 -12.50
C ASN A 360 -13.11 8.39 -11.34
N VAL A 361 -13.02 9.46 -10.57
CA VAL A 361 -12.21 9.56 -9.37
C VAL A 361 -12.96 10.39 -8.34
N VAL A 362 -13.13 9.84 -7.14
CA VAL A 362 -13.72 10.53 -6.00
C VAL A 362 -12.74 10.56 -4.85
N ILE A 363 -12.54 11.75 -4.30
CA ILE A 363 -11.71 11.95 -3.10
C ILE A 363 -12.60 12.54 -2.01
N ARG A 364 -12.81 11.79 -0.93
CA ARG A 364 -13.69 12.18 0.16
C ARG A 364 -13.04 12.07 1.52
N GLU A 365 -13.45 12.95 2.44
CA GLU A 365 -13.08 12.92 3.86
C GLU A 365 -11.55 12.87 4.08
N SER A 366 -10.79 13.41 3.13
CA SER A 366 -9.33 13.25 3.05
C SER A 366 -8.61 14.56 3.32
N TYR A 367 -7.39 14.46 3.87
CA TYR A 367 -6.49 15.62 4.02
C TYR A 367 -5.74 15.90 2.71
N LEU A 368 -5.79 17.13 2.23
CA LEU A 368 -5.06 17.61 1.05
C LEU A 368 -3.98 18.63 1.44
N GLY A 369 -2.72 18.29 1.20
CA GLY A 369 -1.57 19.18 1.43
C GLY A 369 -1.48 20.35 0.46
N GLU A 370 -0.64 21.35 0.77
CA GLU A 370 -0.56 22.62 0.01
C GLU A 370 0.10 22.51 -1.37
N HIS A 371 0.71 21.35 -1.68
CA HIS A 371 1.24 21.04 -3.00
C HIS A 371 0.12 20.78 -4.03
N ILE A 372 -1.10 20.48 -3.59
CA ILE A 372 -2.23 20.24 -4.49
C ILE A 372 -2.58 21.53 -5.25
N HIS A 373 -2.67 21.43 -6.56
CA HIS A 373 -2.97 22.51 -7.48
C HIS A 373 -4.35 23.12 -7.20
N MET A 374 -4.47 24.45 -7.32
CA MET A 374 -5.71 25.17 -7.02
C MET A 374 -6.90 24.73 -7.89
N ASP A 375 -6.65 24.35 -9.12
CA ASP A 375 -7.67 23.81 -10.03
C ASP A 375 -8.07 22.37 -9.69
N GLY A 376 -7.28 21.64 -8.88
CA GLY A 376 -7.51 20.24 -8.54
C GLY A 376 -7.22 19.29 -9.70
N TRP A 377 -8.02 19.36 -10.76
CA TRP A 377 -8.00 18.45 -11.91
C TRP A 377 -7.48 19.13 -13.18
N THR A 378 -7.04 18.36 -14.16
CA THR A 378 -6.55 18.91 -15.44
C THR A 378 -6.81 17.99 -16.63
N SER A 379 -6.61 18.54 -17.82
CA SER A 379 -6.83 17.84 -19.09
C SER A 379 -5.70 16.85 -19.43
N MET A 380 -5.99 15.86 -20.27
CA MET A 380 -4.99 15.00 -20.88
C MET A 380 -5.27 14.84 -22.38
N SER A 381 -4.22 14.80 -23.18
CA SER A 381 -4.36 14.53 -24.61
C SER A 381 -4.14 13.04 -24.92
N SER A 382 -4.90 12.52 -25.88
CA SER A 382 -4.67 11.22 -26.52
C SER A 382 -4.45 11.40 -28.03
N LYS A 383 -4.41 10.28 -28.76
CA LYS A 383 -4.38 10.24 -30.23
C LYS A 383 -5.61 9.55 -30.77
N ASP A 384 -6.21 10.10 -31.82
CA ASP A 384 -7.25 9.44 -32.58
C ASP A 384 -6.70 8.16 -33.24
N PRO A 385 -7.31 6.98 -33.04
CA PRO A 385 -6.81 5.73 -33.61
C PRO A 385 -6.96 5.64 -35.13
N LYS A 386 -7.85 6.43 -35.74
CA LYS A 386 -8.11 6.47 -37.19
C LYS A 386 -7.27 7.53 -37.90
N THR A 387 -7.17 8.74 -37.35
CA THR A 387 -6.50 9.88 -37.99
C THR A 387 -5.09 10.12 -37.46
N GLY A 388 -4.78 9.65 -36.25
CA GLY A 388 -3.51 9.93 -35.55
C GLY A 388 -3.43 11.34 -34.96
N GLU A 389 -4.48 12.15 -35.11
CA GLU A 389 -4.53 13.53 -34.60
C GLU A 389 -4.66 13.57 -33.08
N LYS A 390 -4.20 14.66 -32.48
CA LYS A 390 -4.30 14.86 -31.03
C LYS A 390 -5.74 15.21 -30.64
N ILE A 391 -6.28 14.50 -29.65
CA ILE A 391 -7.59 14.77 -29.04
C ILE A 391 -7.36 15.17 -27.58
N TRP A 392 -8.10 16.15 -27.07
CA TRP A 392 -8.05 16.58 -25.68
C TRP A 392 -9.30 16.15 -24.92
N PHE A 393 -9.09 15.63 -23.71
CA PHE A 393 -10.13 15.28 -22.74
C PHE A 393 -9.98 16.20 -21.53
N TYR A 394 -11.09 16.74 -21.06
CA TYR A 394 -11.14 17.84 -20.10
C TYR A 394 -11.88 17.38 -18.84
N PRO A 395 -11.42 17.78 -17.63
CA PRO A 395 -11.97 17.28 -16.38
C PRO A 395 -13.47 17.59 -16.20
N GLU A 396 -13.98 18.66 -16.83
CA GLU A 396 -15.38 19.09 -16.74
C GLU A 396 -16.36 18.12 -17.41
N THR A 397 -15.88 17.26 -18.31
CA THR A 397 -16.68 16.21 -18.96
C THR A 397 -16.55 14.84 -18.30
N GLU A 398 -15.78 14.77 -17.22
CA GLU A 398 -15.43 13.54 -16.52
C GLU A 398 -16.11 13.45 -15.15
N ARG A 399 -16.00 12.30 -14.50
CA ARG A 399 -16.61 12.03 -13.20
C ARG A 399 -15.59 12.27 -12.09
N PHE A 400 -15.08 13.50 -12.01
CA PHE A 400 -14.14 13.89 -10.95
C PHE A 400 -14.86 14.67 -9.86
N PHE A 401 -14.84 14.14 -8.64
CA PHE A 401 -15.56 14.72 -7.53
C PHE A 401 -14.76 14.72 -6.23
N GLU A 402 -15.10 15.67 -5.37
CA GLU A 402 -14.58 15.77 -4.01
C GLU A 402 -15.71 15.84 -2.98
N TYR A 403 -15.45 15.46 -1.73
CA TYR A 403 -16.47 15.58 -0.66
C TYR A 403 -15.84 15.70 0.73
N GLN A 404 -16.11 16.80 1.43
CA GLN A 404 -15.61 17.05 2.80
C GLN A 404 -14.08 16.84 2.97
N ASN A 405 -13.31 17.10 1.92
CA ASN A 405 -11.86 17.17 2.03
C ASN A 405 -11.44 18.37 2.88
N TYR A 406 -10.30 18.27 3.56
CA TYR A 406 -9.79 19.31 4.45
C TYR A 406 -8.28 19.49 4.27
N GLY A 407 -7.71 20.53 4.90
CA GLY A 407 -6.31 20.90 4.73
C GLY A 407 -6.10 22.01 3.68
N PRO A 408 -4.87 22.52 3.55
CA PRO A 408 -4.58 23.70 2.73
C PRO A 408 -4.81 23.50 1.22
N GLY A 409 -4.77 22.27 0.72
CA GLY A 409 -5.04 21.94 -0.69
C GLY A 409 -6.51 21.65 -1.02
N ALA A 410 -7.39 21.64 -0.01
CA ALA A 410 -8.82 21.39 -0.16
C ALA A 410 -9.58 22.69 -0.49
N ILE A 411 -9.35 23.20 -1.70
CA ILE A 411 -10.00 24.40 -2.23
C ILE A 411 -11.29 23.99 -2.93
N ILE A 412 -12.37 24.75 -2.72
CA ILE A 412 -13.64 24.59 -3.44
C ILE A 412 -13.74 25.71 -4.48
N ASN A 413 -13.93 25.34 -5.76
CA ASN A 413 -14.15 26.26 -6.87
C ASN A 413 -14.84 25.54 -8.05
N GLU A 414 -15.13 26.26 -9.13
CA GLU A 414 -15.85 25.74 -10.30
C GLU A 414 -15.16 24.57 -11.03
N LYS A 415 -13.84 24.43 -10.88
CA LYS A 415 -13.05 23.34 -11.48
C LYS A 415 -12.92 22.12 -10.56
N ARG A 416 -13.50 22.19 -9.35
CA ARG A 416 -13.41 21.16 -8.31
C ARG A 416 -14.81 20.75 -7.85
N PRO A 417 -15.56 20.00 -8.69
CA PRO A 417 -16.93 19.61 -8.39
C PRO A 417 -17.03 18.88 -7.06
N GLN A 418 -18.02 19.26 -6.24
CA GLN A 418 -18.31 18.58 -4.98
C GLN A 418 -19.45 17.57 -5.17
N LEU A 419 -19.41 16.45 -4.43
CA LEU A 419 -20.57 15.58 -4.33
C LEU A 419 -21.68 16.28 -3.52
N GLU A 420 -22.92 16.15 -4.01
CA GLU A 420 -24.11 16.72 -3.38
C GLU A 420 -25.28 15.73 -3.45
N GLY A 421 -26.22 15.84 -2.50
CA GLY A 421 -27.46 15.07 -2.49
C GLY A 421 -27.24 13.55 -2.51
N GLU A 422 -28.03 12.84 -3.34
CA GLU A 422 -27.99 11.38 -3.45
C GLU A 422 -26.65 10.83 -3.96
N ASN A 423 -25.83 11.66 -4.63
CA ASN A 423 -24.51 11.23 -5.10
C ASN A 423 -23.54 10.94 -3.94
N VAL A 424 -23.73 11.54 -2.76
CA VAL A 424 -22.88 11.24 -1.60
C VAL A 424 -22.98 9.77 -1.19
N GLU A 425 -24.20 9.21 -1.26
CA GLU A 425 -24.50 7.81 -0.93
C GLU A 425 -24.12 6.86 -2.07
N LEU A 426 -24.33 7.28 -3.34
CA LEU A 426 -23.93 6.51 -4.51
C LEU A 426 -22.41 6.28 -4.58
N TYR A 427 -21.63 7.24 -4.10
CA TYR A 427 -20.18 7.19 -4.05
C TYR A 427 -19.65 6.82 -2.64
N SER A 428 -20.36 5.92 -1.95
CA SER A 428 -19.93 5.28 -0.70
C SER A 428 -18.94 4.14 -0.92
N LYS A 429 -18.20 3.75 0.13
CA LYS A 429 -17.28 2.59 0.11
C LYS A 429 -18.02 1.33 -0.30
N GLU A 430 -19.18 1.08 0.31
CA GLU A 430 -20.02 -0.09 0.07
C GLU A 430 -20.40 -0.17 -1.40
N LYS A 431 -20.86 0.95 -1.97
CA LYS A 431 -21.19 0.99 -3.40
C LYS A 431 -19.97 0.78 -4.26
N PHE A 432 -18.82 1.41 -3.99
CA PHE A 432 -17.57 1.14 -4.73
C PHE A 432 -17.10 -0.31 -4.65
N LEU A 433 -17.38 -0.99 -3.54
CA LEU A 433 -17.05 -2.39 -3.36
C LEU A 433 -18.12 -3.35 -3.89
N ASP A 434 -19.11 -2.86 -4.64
CA ASP A 434 -20.21 -3.69 -5.15
C ASP A 434 -20.95 -4.44 -4.03
N ASP A 435 -21.13 -3.76 -2.89
CA ASP A 435 -21.69 -4.30 -1.65
C ASP A 435 -20.92 -5.53 -1.11
N TRP A 436 -19.66 -5.71 -1.52
CA TRP A 436 -18.76 -6.71 -0.93
C TRP A 436 -18.40 -6.33 0.50
N ASP A 437 -18.73 -7.22 1.44
CA ASP A 437 -18.29 -7.15 2.83
C ASP A 437 -16.79 -7.50 2.95
N VAL A 438 -15.96 -6.53 2.56
CA VAL A 438 -14.50 -6.68 2.57
C VAL A 438 -13.94 -6.75 3.99
N GLU A 439 -14.61 -6.12 4.96
CA GLU A 439 -14.17 -6.13 6.36
C GLU A 439 -14.31 -7.53 6.95
N ARG A 440 -15.47 -8.17 6.76
CA ARG A 440 -15.65 -9.56 7.14
C ARG A 440 -14.68 -10.49 6.42
N PHE A 441 -14.41 -10.25 5.13
CA PHE A 441 -13.40 -11.02 4.39
C PHE A 441 -12.04 -10.92 5.08
N ILE A 442 -11.60 -9.72 5.46
CA ILE A 442 -10.30 -9.50 6.12
C ILE A 442 -10.25 -10.08 7.53
N GLU A 443 -11.34 -9.99 8.29
CA GLU A 443 -11.44 -10.61 9.63
C GLU A 443 -11.33 -12.14 9.57
N GLN A 444 -11.80 -12.75 8.49
CA GLN A 444 -11.74 -14.18 8.23
C GLN A 444 -10.40 -14.66 7.64
N LEU A 445 -9.54 -13.75 7.18
CA LEU A 445 -8.20 -14.12 6.72
C LEU A 445 -7.37 -14.69 7.88
N TYR A 446 -6.57 -15.71 7.57
CA TYR A 446 -5.59 -16.33 8.47
C TYR A 446 -6.16 -17.06 9.69
N GLN A 447 -7.48 -17.27 9.75
CA GLN A 447 -8.14 -18.05 10.81
C GLN A 447 -7.81 -19.54 10.77
#